data_AF-A0A9X6B5E3-F1
#
_entry.id   AF-A0A9X6B5E3-F1
#
_cell.length_a   1.000
_cell.length_b   1.000
_cell.length_c   1.000
_cell.angle_alpha   90.00
_cell.angle_beta   90.00
_cell.angle_gamma   90.00
#
_symmetry.space_group_name_H-M   'P 1'
#
loop_
_entity.id
_entity.type
_entity.pdbx_description
1 polymer ?
#
loop_
_entity_poly.entity_id
_entity_poly.type
_entity_poly.pdbx_seq_one_letter_code
_entity_poly.pdbx_strand_id
1 'polypeptide(L)' 'MLKAYKYHIYPNDEQRLFFAKTFGCVRFVYNKMLADRMSSYQESQTCIDTSIKYPTPAQYKTDFLFLREVDSLVNIDS' A
#
# COMPACT_ATOMS: atom_id res chain seq x y z
N MET A 1 13.91 4.60 -32.11
CA MET A 1 14.50 3.29 -31.74
C MET A 1 14.29 3.10 -30.24
N LEU A 2 13.47 2.12 -29.82
CA LEU A 2 13.25 1.85 -28.39
C LEU A 2 14.40 0.96 -27.88
N LYS A 3 15.15 1.45 -26.89
CA LYS A 3 16.17 0.66 -26.19
C LYS A 3 15.59 0.16 -24.87
N ALA A 4 15.67 -1.14 -24.64
CA ALA A 4 15.37 -1.75 -23.36
C ALA A 4 16.69 -2.20 -22.70
N TYR A 5 16.79 -1.98 -21.39
CA TYR A 5 17.96 -2.38 -20.61
C TYR A 5 17.53 -3.41 -19.56
N LYS A 6 18.35 -4.45 -19.38
CA LYS A 6 18.16 -5.48 -18.37
C LYS A 6 19.40 -5.49 -17.47
N TYR A 7 19.18 -5.36 -16.17
CA TYR A 7 20.25 -5.40 -15.17
C TYR A 7 19.93 -6.42 -14.09
N HIS A 8 20.96 -7.07 -13.57
CA HIS A 8 20.88 -7.83 -12.31
C HIS A 8 21.34 -6.95 -11.16
N ILE A 9 20.56 -6.97 -10.08
CA ILE A 9 20.85 -6.22 -8.86
C ILE A 9 21.27 -7.23 -7.80
N TYR A 10 22.41 -6.97 -7.13
CA TYR A 10 22.90 -7.74 -5.99
C TYR A 10 22.80 -6.89 -4.73
N PRO A 11 21.64 -6.84 -4.06
CA PRO A 11 21.44 -5.99 -2.90
C PRO A 11 22.26 -6.48 -1.71
N ASN A 12 22.78 -5.57 -0.88
CA ASN A 12 23.37 -5.89 0.42
C ASN A 12 22.28 -6.19 1.47
N ASP A 13 22.66 -6.55 2.71
CA ASP A 13 21.70 -6.92 3.75
C ASP A 13 20.68 -5.83 4.07
N GLU A 14 21.12 -4.58 4.18
CA GLU A 14 20.25 -3.43 4.47
C GLU A 14 19.26 -3.19 3.33
N GLN A 15 19.71 -3.28 2.08
CA GLN A 15 18.88 -3.14 0.90
C GLN A 15 17.85 -4.28 0.81
N ARG A 16 18.26 -5.52 1.11
CA ARG A 16 17.33 -6.66 1.15
C ARG A 16 16.22 -6.42 2.17
N LEU A 17 16.58 -5.96 3.37
CA LEU A 17 15.60 -5.63 4.40
C LEU A 17 14.68 -4.48 3.96
N PHE A 18 15.25 -3.43 3.38
CA PHE A 18 14.48 -2.30 2.86
C PHE A 18 13.48 -2.73 1.79
N PHE A 19 13.89 -3.56 0.83
CA PHE A 19 13.00 -4.10 -0.20
C PHE A 19 11.92 -5.00 0.39
N ALA A 20 12.28 -5.87 1.35
CA ALA A 20 11.32 -6.74 2.02
C ALA A 20 10.24 -5.92 2.76
N LYS A 21 10.65 -4.89 3.51
CA LYS A 21 9.72 -3.96 4.16
C LYS A 21 8.85 -3.23 3.13
N THR A 22 9.46 -2.70 2.07
CA THR A 22 8.77 -1.93 1.04
C THR A 22 7.71 -2.76 0.33
N PHE A 23 8.08 -3.91 -0.23
CA PHE A 23 7.16 -4.78 -0.94
C PHE A 23 6.12 -5.40 0.00
N GLY A 24 6.49 -5.70 1.25
CA GLY A 24 5.57 -6.15 2.29
C GLY A 24 4.47 -5.12 2.58
N CYS A 25 4.85 -3.86 2.80
CA CYS A 25 3.91 -2.77 3.08
C CYS A 25 2.97 -2.52 1.89
N VAL A 26 3.50 -2.46 0.66
CA VAL A 26 2.69 -2.26 -0.56
C VAL A 26 1.67 -3.39 -0.72
N ARG A 27 2.11 -4.65 -0.57
CA ARG A 27 1.24 -5.82 -0.68
C ARG A 27 0.15 -5.83 0.40
N PHE A 28 0.52 -5.46 1.63
CA PHE A 28 -0.42 -5.37 2.74
C PHE A 28 -1.52 -4.34 2.47
N VAL A 29 -1.15 -3.09 2.14
CA VAL A 29 -2.10 -2.02 1.86
C VAL A 29 -3.03 -2.38 0.72
N TYR A 30 -2.49 -2.95 -0.37
CA TYR A 30 -3.31 -3.39 -1.50
C TYR A 30 -4.34 -4.46 -1.08
N ASN A 31 -3.90 -5.50 -0.37
CA ASN A 31 -4.78 -6.57 0.09
C ASN A 31 -5.84 -6.06 1.06
N LYS A 32 -5.47 -5.13 1.95
CA LYS A 32 -6.38 -4.53 2.92
C LYS A 32 -7.45 -3.71 2.23
N MET A 33 -7.07 -2.83 1.29
CA MET A 33 -8.01 -2.07 0.48
C MET A 33 -8.94 -2.96 -0.34
N LEU A 34 -8.42 -4.04 -0.91
CA LEU A 34 -9.21 -4.99 -1.66
C LEU A 34 -10.25 -5.69 -0.77
N ALA A 35 -9.83 -6.15 0.42
CA ALA A 35 -10.72 -6.77 1.40
C ALA A 35 -11.83 -5.80 1.87
N ASP A 36 -11.46 -4.55 2.19
CA ASP A 36 -12.42 -3.55 2.62
C ASP A 36 -13.44 -3.24 1.49
N ARG A 37 -12.98 -3.14 0.24
CA ARG A 37 -13.87 -3.00 -0.94
C ARG A 37 -14.83 -4.18 -1.10
N MET A 38 -14.35 -5.40 -0.90
CA MET A 38 -15.19 -6.60 -0.96
C MET A 38 -16.26 -6.58 0.14
N SER A 39 -15.91 -6.22 1.37
CA SER A 39 -16.85 -6.07 2.48
C SER A 39 -17.91 -5.03 2.16
N SER A 40 -17.50 -3.83 1.74
CA SER A 40 -18.42 -2.76 1.37
C SER A 40 -19.34 -3.17 0.23
N TYR A 41 -18.85 -3.91 -0.77
CA TYR A 41 -19.67 -4.42 -1.87
C TYR A 41 -20.72 -5.44 -1.39
N GLN A 42 -20.35 -6.35 -0.50
CA GLN A 42 -21.27 -7.32 0.09
C GLN A 42 -22.36 -6.64 0.92
N GLU A 43 -22.00 -5.61 1.70
CA GLU A 43 -22.94 -4.80 2.49
C GLU A 43 -23.84 -3.92 1.61
N SER A 44 -23.33 -3.42 0.48
CA SER A 44 -24.09 -2.57 -0.44
C SER A 44 -25.04 -3.37 -1.34
N GLN A 45 -24.84 -4.69 -1.51
CA GLN A 45 -25.87 -5.54 -2.14
C GLN A 45 -27.19 -5.57 -1.35
N THR A 46 -27.13 -5.29 -0.04
CA THR A 46 -28.32 -5.14 0.81
C THR A 46 -28.87 -3.71 0.87
N CYS A 47 -28.06 -2.69 0.56
CA CYS A 47 -28.42 -1.27 0.67
C CYS A 47 -27.85 -0.48 -0.53
N ILE A 48 -28.72 0.02 -1.42
CA ILE A 48 -28.32 0.88 -2.55
C ILE A 48 -27.98 2.27 -2.01
N ASP A 49 -26.79 2.44 -1.42
CA ASP A 49 -26.27 3.74 -1.04
C ASP A 49 -25.28 4.23 -2.09
N THR A 50 -25.61 5.35 -2.74
CA THR A 50 -24.79 6.00 -3.77
C THR A 50 -23.53 6.69 -3.22
N SER A 51 -23.28 6.64 -1.90
CA SER A 51 -22.19 7.36 -1.23
C SER A 51 -21.04 6.49 -0.70
N ILE A 52 -20.75 5.33 -1.30
CA ILE A 52 -19.64 4.45 -0.86
C ILE A 52 -18.30 5.20 -0.97
N LYS A 53 -17.74 5.59 0.19
CA LYS A 53 -16.40 6.15 0.32
C LYS A 53 -15.40 5.02 0.57
N TYR A 54 -14.54 4.76 -0.40
CA TYR A 54 -13.47 3.78 -0.22
C TYR A 54 -12.35 4.32 0.67
N PRO A 55 -11.76 3.48 1.53
CA PRO A 55 -10.67 3.89 2.38
C PRO A 55 -9.44 4.28 1.56
N THR A 56 -8.76 5.34 1.98
CA THR A 56 -7.50 5.79 1.37
C THR A 56 -6.30 5.20 2.11
N PRO A 57 -5.16 4.97 1.45
CA PRO A 57 -3.96 4.42 2.09
C PRO A 57 -3.50 5.19 3.35
N ALA A 58 -3.78 6.50 3.40
CA ALA A 58 -3.44 7.34 4.55
C ALA A 58 -4.19 6.94 5.83
N GLN A 59 -5.41 6.40 5.72
CA GLN A 59 -6.21 6.00 6.88
C GLN A 59 -5.56 4.83 7.64
N TYR A 60 -4.95 3.89 6.91
CA TYR A 60 -4.28 2.74 7.53
C TYR A 60 -2.96 3.10 8.24
N LYS A 61 -2.36 4.27 7.95
CA LYS A 61 -1.11 4.69 8.59
C LYS A 61 -1.29 5.01 10.09
N THR A 62 -2.53 5.31 10.51
CA THR A 62 -2.87 5.50 11.93
C THR A 62 -2.91 4.17 12.68
N ASP A 63 -3.50 3.14 12.07
CA ASP A 63 -3.68 1.83 12.69
C ASP A 63 -2.43 0.95 12.61
N PHE A 64 -1.64 1.13 11.55
CA PHE A 64 -0.47 0.32 11.24
C PHE A 64 0.79 1.19 11.13
N LEU A 65 1.40 1.47 12.29
CA LEU A 65 2.57 2.35 12.41
C LEU A 65 3.77 1.91 11.56
N PHE A 66 3.94 0.60 11.32
CA PHE A 66 5.01 0.07 10.48
C PHE A 66 4.93 0.56 9.03
N LEU A 67 3.74 0.97 8.55
CA LEU A 67 3.58 1.56 7.22
C LEU A 67 4.27 2.92 7.09
N ARG A 68 4.54 3.60 8.21
CA ARG A 68 5.26 4.89 8.23
C ARG A 68 6.76 4.71 8.02
N GLU A 69 7.32 3.52 8.29
CA GLU A 69 8.75 3.24 8.11
C GLU A 69 9.19 3.21 6.64
N VAL A 70 8.24 2.93 5.73
CA VAL A 70 8.48 2.75 4.29
C VAL A 70 8.02 3.97 3.48
N ASP A 71 7.24 4.85 4.08
CA ASP A 71 6.58 5.96 3.39
C ASP A 71 7.62 6.94 2.83
N SER A 72 7.72 7.04 1.51
CA SER A 72 8.64 7.98 0.84
C SER A 72 8.17 9.43 0.95
N LEU A 73 6.93 9.65 1.37
CA LEU A 73 6.29 10.96 1.58
C LEU A 73 6.18 11.28 3.08
N VAL A 74 7.28 11.08 3.83
CA VAL A 74 7.42 11.76 5.13
C VAL A 74 7.48 13.26 4.81
N ASN A 75 6.33 13.94 4.88
CA ASN A 75 6.32 15.38 5.12
C ASN A 75 6.93 15.55 6.52
N ILE A 76 8.22 15.86 6.55
CA ILE A 76 8.85 16.49 7.69
C ILE A 76 8.27 17.90 7.73
N ASP A 77 7.06 18.04 8.26
CA ASP A 77 6.53 19.36 8.61
C ASP A 77 6.06 19.30 10.07
N SER A 78 6.89 19.92 10.92
CA SER A 78 6.59 20.62 12.19
C SER A 78 5.93 19.86 13.34
#